data_AF-A0A6L2PVG2-F1
#
_entry.id   AF-A0A6L2PVG2-F1
#
_cell.length_a   1.000
_cell.length_b   1.000
_cell.length_c   1.000
_cell.angle_alpha   90.00
_cell.angle_beta   90.00
_cell.angle_gamma   90.00
#
_symmetry.space_group_name_H-M   'P 1'
#
loop_
_entity.id
_entity.type
_entity.pdbx_description
1 polymer ?
#
loop_
_entity_poly.entity_id
_entity_poly.type
_entity_poly.pdbx_seq_one_letter_code
_entity_poly.pdbx_strand_id
1 'polypeptide(L)'
;MVFMAGLAHPKSSVHLAENASNLTMTDLNTSSSTVVIVHGYTEGHDSKTVQIIRDAYLHTSDFNVVVLNWWLLARGPHYEVAAKNTKEAGRSLANFLDNLIQGTQEEARRELHVVGFSLGAQVAGIAAGQLQTAKLPRITALDPAKPMFAIKDKEERLDAGDAAFVQVIHTASGFLSFLEPVGHADFYPNSGMAPQPACSGEDVLVCSHRMACTYFAESLYRPLSFPATLCDSWDNYKSGNCDGNTQVLMGANAPLSARGKFYLRTSSAAPYGQGNNTKTAEFPTTLSSNCSQNMTDFKADTSPCTETGPWTTVHHSVTKTEPPSVESHNNTEGSARVDRQLTAVGISVILSFVLLS
;
A
#
# COMPACT_ATOMS: atom_id res chain seq x y z
N MET A 1 13.88 -7.30 11.85
CA MET A 1 12.71 -6.96 11.00
C MET A 1 11.51 -7.59 11.67
N VAL A 2 10.44 -6.84 11.93
CA VAL A 2 9.25 -7.40 12.59
C VAL A 2 8.26 -7.72 11.48
N PHE A 3 7.96 -9.00 11.26
CA PHE A 3 6.83 -9.36 10.43
C PHE A 3 5.59 -9.24 11.30
N MET A 4 4.64 -8.38 10.91
CA MET A 4 3.35 -8.33 11.59
C MET A 4 2.33 -8.94 10.65
N ALA A 5 2.17 -10.26 10.68
CA ALA A 5 0.91 -10.81 10.18
C ALA A 5 -0.14 -10.57 11.23
N GLY A 6 -1.18 -9.85 10.84
CA GLY A 6 -2.44 -9.88 11.55
C GLY A 6 -3.29 -10.95 10.90
N LEU A 7 -3.26 -12.16 11.44
CA LEU A 7 -4.18 -13.20 10.99
C LEU A 7 -5.58 -12.82 11.43
N ALA A 8 -6.46 -12.41 10.53
CA ALA A 8 -7.86 -12.28 10.88
C ALA A 8 -8.63 -13.41 10.21
N HIS A 9 -8.90 -14.44 11.01
CA HIS A 9 -9.84 -15.51 10.67
C HIS A 9 -11.21 -15.20 11.29
N PRO A 10 -12.33 -15.49 10.59
CA PRO A 10 -13.68 -15.31 11.14
C PRO A 10 -14.00 -16.23 12.33
N LYS A 11 -13.13 -17.23 12.61
CA LYS A 11 -13.38 -18.28 13.63
C LYS A 11 -12.25 -18.47 14.64
N SER A 12 -11.16 -17.72 14.55
CA SER A 12 -10.07 -17.83 15.51
C SER A 12 -9.37 -16.48 15.70
N SER A 13 -9.00 -16.23 16.95
CA SER A 13 -8.32 -15.03 17.45
C SER A 13 -7.26 -14.50 16.50
N VAL A 14 -7.25 -13.17 16.35
CA VAL A 14 -6.18 -12.49 15.64
C VAL A 14 -4.89 -12.62 16.43
N HIS A 15 -3.96 -13.43 15.96
CA HIS A 15 -2.63 -13.46 16.57
C HIS A 15 -1.74 -12.47 15.84
N LEU A 16 -1.63 -11.26 16.39
CA LEU A 16 -0.49 -10.40 16.12
C LEU A 16 0.69 -10.98 16.87
N ALA A 17 1.64 -11.54 16.13
CA ALA A 17 2.92 -11.87 16.72
C ALA A 17 3.78 -10.59 16.74
N GLU A 18 3.49 -9.70 17.71
CA GLU A 18 4.22 -8.43 17.91
C GLU A 18 5.72 -8.64 18.17
N ASN A 19 6.13 -9.88 18.47
CA ASN A 19 7.51 -10.31 18.67
C ASN A 19 7.95 -11.46 17.73
N ALA A 20 7.22 -11.76 16.65
CA ALA A 20 7.65 -12.80 15.71
C ALA A 20 8.77 -12.28 14.82
N SER A 21 9.99 -12.55 15.26
CA SER A 21 11.10 -12.81 14.36
C SER A 21 10.76 -13.89 13.31
N ASN A 22 9.75 -14.73 13.57
CA ASN A 22 9.30 -15.83 12.70
C ASN A 22 7.77 -15.97 12.75
N LEU A 23 7.06 -15.43 11.75
CA LEU A 23 5.74 -15.98 11.41
C LEU A 23 5.94 -17.40 10.94
N THR A 24 5.17 -18.33 11.48
CA THR A 24 5.23 -19.73 11.06
C THR A 24 4.03 -20.07 10.19
N MET A 25 4.20 -20.98 9.23
CA MET A 25 3.10 -21.40 8.35
C MET A 25 1.89 -21.95 9.11
N THR A 26 2.10 -22.43 10.34
CA THR A 26 1.03 -22.90 11.24
C THR A 26 0.09 -21.79 11.71
N ASP A 27 0.51 -20.54 11.62
CA ASP A 27 -0.32 -19.40 11.97
C ASP A 27 -1.31 -19.07 10.82
N LEU A 28 -0.99 -19.41 9.57
CA LEU A 28 -1.81 -19.12 8.39
C LEU A 28 -2.78 -20.26 8.07
N ASN A 29 -4.01 -19.91 7.65
CA ASN A 29 -4.91 -20.90 7.06
C ASN A 29 -4.45 -21.17 5.63
N THR A 30 -3.90 -22.35 5.41
CA THR A 30 -3.33 -22.78 4.12
C THR A 30 -4.38 -22.98 3.03
N SER A 31 -5.67 -22.94 3.37
CA SER A 31 -6.81 -23.00 2.44
C SER A 31 -7.38 -21.62 2.10
N SER A 32 -7.00 -20.57 2.85
CA SER A 32 -7.44 -19.19 2.61
C SER A 32 -6.44 -18.44 1.73
N SER A 33 -6.96 -17.62 0.84
CA SER A 33 -6.19 -16.69 0.02
C SER A 33 -5.42 -15.71 0.91
N THR A 34 -4.24 -15.28 0.47
CA THR A 34 -3.37 -14.42 1.27
C THR A 34 -3.10 -13.12 0.54
N VAL A 35 -3.24 -12.00 1.24
CA VAL A 35 -2.75 -10.70 0.79
C VAL A 35 -1.60 -10.24 1.67
N VAL A 36 -0.54 -9.75 1.04
CA VAL A 36 0.61 -9.13 1.73
C VAL A 36 0.62 -7.64 1.42
N ILE A 37 0.50 -6.80 2.45
CA ILE A 37 0.52 -5.34 2.36
C ILE A 37 1.92 -4.84 2.72
N VAL A 38 2.49 -3.99 1.88
CA VAL A 38 3.83 -3.42 2.05
C VAL A 38 3.75 -1.90 2.05
N HIS A 39 4.00 -1.30 3.22
CA HIS A 39 3.91 0.14 3.43
C HIS A 39 5.07 0.93 2.80
N GLY A 40 4.93 2.26 2.73
CA GLY A 40 5.89 3.16 2.09
C GLY A 40 6.95 3.76 3.03
N TYR A 41 7.63 4.79 2.51
CA TYR A 41 8.58 5.63 3.26
C TYR A 41 7.89 6.32 4.44
N THR A 42 8.55 6.40 5.59
CA THR A 42 8.03 7.00 6.84
C THR A 42 6.75 6.35 7.41
N GLU A 43 6.31 5.23 6.84
CA GLU A 43 5.16 4.47 7.32
C GLU A 43 5.58 3.25 8.14
N GLY A 44 4.59 2.67 8.81
CA GLY A 44 4.64 1.41 9.53
C GLY A 44 3.30 0.69 9.42
N HIS A 45 3.20 -0.46 10.08
CA HIS A 45 1.97 -1.27 10.09
C HIS A 45 0.70 -0.55 10.58
N ASP A 46 0.86 0.45 11.46
CA ASP A 46 -0.21 1.25 12.06
C ASP A 46 -0.55 2.49 11.23
N SER A 47 0.12 2.69 10.10
CA SER A 47 -0.18 3.80 9.20
C SER A 47 -1.56 3.65 8.59
N LYS A 48 -2.29 4.77 8.50
CA LYS A 48 -3.65 4.82 7.97
C LYS A 48 -3.81 4.16 6.60
N THR A 49 -2.85 4.33 5.71
CA THR A 49 -2.79 3.69 4.38
C THR A 49 -2.80 2.17 4.45
N VAL A 50 -2.13 1.58 5.45
CA VAL A 50 -2.13 0.14 5.71
C VAL A 50 -3.46 -0.30 6.30
N GLN A 51 -3.93 0.41 7.32
CA GLN A 51 -5.17 0.07 8.04
C GLN A 51 -6.38 0.04 7.10
N ILE A 52 -6.57 1.05 6.25
CA ILE A 52 -7.73 1.09 5.34
C ILE A 52 -7.73 -0.06 4.33
N ILE A 53 -6.56 -0.50 3.86
CA ILE A 53 -6.45 -1.64 2.93
C ILE A 53 -6.70 -2.94 3.69
N ARG A 54 -6.04 -3.13 4.84
CA ARG A 54 -6.23 -4.29 5.72
C ARG A 54 -7.72 -4.48 6.01
N ASP A 55 -8.38 -3.45 6.52
CA ASP A 55 -9.78 -3.52 6.92
C ASP A 55 -10.68 -3.83 5.73
N ALA A 56 -10.37 -3.30 4.54
CA ALA A 56 -11.11 -3.60 3.33
C ALA A 56 -11.03 -5.07 2.91
N TYR A 57 -9.86 -5.71 3.03
CA TYR A 57 -9.75 -7.15 2.81
C TYR A 57 -10.52 -7.95 3.87
N LEU A 58 -10.38 -7.58 5.14
CA LEU A 58 -11.07 -8.26 6.26
C LEU A 58 -12.58 -8.12 6.23
N HIS A 59 -13.09 -7.09 5.57
CA HIS A 59 -14.52 -6.89 5.37
C HIS A 59 -15.08 -7.75 4.23
N THR A 60 -14.28 -8.03 3.19
CA THR A 60 -14.80 -8.54 1.91
C THR A 60 -14.70 -10.05 1.77
N SER A 61 -13.76 -10.71 2.45
CA SER A 61 -13.52 -12.15 2.32
C SER A 61 -12.63 -12.70 3.43
N ASP A 62 -12.57 -14.02 3.53
CA ASP A 62 -11.74 -14.75 4.50
C ASP A 62 -10.28 -14.84 4.05
N PHE A 63 -9.60 -13.68 3.95
CA PHE A 63 -8.18 -13.58 3.61
C PHE A 63 -7.28 -13.74 4.84
N ASN A 64 -6.14 -14.41 4.67
CA ASN A 64 -4.99 -14.11 5.51
C ASN A 64 -4.45 -12.72 5.11
N VAL A 65 -4.39 -11.76 6.04
CA VAL A 65 -3.86 -10.41 5.78
C VAL A 65 -2.52 -10.22 6.49
N VAL A 66 -1.45 -10.15 5.71
CA VAL A 66 -0.08 -10.02 6.24
C VAL A 66 0.43 -8.61 5.99
N VAL A 67 1.06 -7.98 6.97
CA VAL A 67 1.73 -6.69 6.79
C VAL A 67 3.23 -6.87 6.94
N LEU A 68 3.98 -6.52 5.90
CA LEU A 68 5.42 -6.40 6.02
C LEU A 68 5.75 -5.10 6.76
N ASN A 69 6.07 -5.19 8.05
CA ASN A 69 6.44 -4.03 8.85
C ASN A 69 7.95 -3.80 8.82
N TRP A 70 8.39 -3.01 7.84
CA TRP A 70 9.79 -2.66 7.61
C TRP A 70 10.11 -1.21 8.01
N TRP A 71 9.30 -0.62 8.90
CA TRP A 71 9.38 0.78 9.33
C TRP A 71 10.79 1.25 9.72
N LEU A 72 11.58 0.39 10.39
CA LEU A 72 12.95 0.73 10.81
C LEU A 72 13.86 1.00 9.60
N LEU A 73 13.64 0.26 8.51
CA LEU A 73 14.36 0.39 7.24
C LEU A 73 13.77 1.50 6.36
N ALA A 74 12.48 1.80 6.51
CA ALA A 74 11.74 2.82 5.77
C ALA A 74 11.75 4.22 6.43
N ARG A 75 12.35 4.36 7.63
CA ARG A 75 12.30 5.60 8.41
C ARG A 75 13.02 6.77 7.74
N GLY A 76 12.45 7.96 7.91
CA GLY A 76 13.11 9.21 7.53
C GLY A 76 14.18 9.66 8.54
N PRO A 77 14.91 10.75 8.25
CA PRO A 77 14.71 11.69 7.12
C PRO A 77 15.51 11.34 5.85
N HIS A 78 16.36 10.31 5.87
CA HIS A 78 17.25 9.97 4.76
C HIS A 78 16.55 9.09 3.72
N TYR A 79 15.89 9.70 2.74
CA TYR A 79 15.12 8.99 1.70
C TYR A 79 16.00 8.02 0.89
N GLU A 80 17.21 8.44 0.52
CA GLU A 80 18.17 7.64 -0.24
C GLU A 80 18.57 6.34 0.49
N VAL A 81 18.63 6.39 1.81
CA VAL A 81 18.90 5.22 2.65
C VAL A 81 17.69 4.29 2.64
N ALA A 82 16.48 4.82 2.84
CA ALA A 82 15.26 4.02 2.79
C ALA A 82 15.03 3.38 1.41
N ALA A 83 15.30 4.12 0.32
CA ALA A 83 15.24 3.62 -1.05
C ALA A 83 16.24 2.47 -1.28
N LYS A 84 17.48 2.60 -0.79
CA LYS A 84 18.47 1.50 -0.85
C LYS A 84 18.05 0.29 -0.02
N ASN A 85 17.44 0.51 1.14
CA ASN A 85 16.97 -0.56 2.03
C ASN A 85 15.82 -1.38 1.44
N THR A 86 15.16 -0.92 0.37
CA THR A 86 14.15 -1.72 -0.34
C THR A 86 14.69 -3.06 -0.83
N LYS A 87 16.01 -3.15 -1.13
CA LYS A 87 16.66 -4.42 -1.47
C LYS A 87 16.61 -5.44 -0.35
N GLU A 88 16.89 -5.00 0.89
CA GLU A 88 16.88 -5.87 2.06
C GLU A 88 15.46 -6.25 2.47
N ALA A 89 14.54 -5.27 2.42
CA ALA A 89 13.12 -5.54 2.66
C ALA A 89 12.54 -6.49 1.61
N GLY A 90 12.91 -6.33 0.34
CA GLY A 90 12.50 -7.19 -0.77
C GLY A 90 13.02 -8.62 -0.61
N ARG A 91 14.30 -8.80 -0.23
CA ARG A 91 14.86 -10.12 0.08
C ARG A 91 14.10 -10.82 1.21
N SER A 92 13.82 -10.07 2.27
CA SER A 92 13.09 -10.61 3.43
C SER A 92 11.66 -11.00 3.05
N LEU A 93 11.00 -10.19 2.21
CA LEU A 93 9.68 -10.51 1.66
C LEU A 93 9.73 -11.73 0.73
N ALA A 94 10.73 -11.86 -0.14
CA ALA A 94 10.90 -12.99 -1.03
C ALA A 94 11.02 -14.31 -0.25
N ASN A 95 11.86 -14.34 0.79
CA ASN A 95 12.00 -15.51 1.67
C ASN A 95 10.68 -15.89 2.34
N PHE A 96 9.92 -14.90 2.81
CA PHE A 96 8.60 -15.13 3.38
C PHE A 96 7.62 -15.70 2.34
N LEU A 97 7.57 -15.12 1.15
CA LEU A 97 6.70 -15.55 0.06
C LEU A 97 7.03 -16.95 -0.45
N ASP A 98 8.32 -17.30 -0.55
CA ASP A 98 8.74 -18.66 -0.95
C ASP A 98 8.28 -19.70 0.07
N ASN A 99 8.37 -19.41 1.37
CA ASN A 99 7.85 -20.28 2.43
C ASN A 99 6.32 -20.37 2.39
N LEU A 100 5.65 -19.23 2.16
CA LEU A 100 4.20 -19.14 2.02
C LEU A 100 3.71 -20.01 0.85
N ILE A 101 4.31 -19.84 -0.32
CA ILE A 101 3.97 -20.58 -1.54
C ILE A 101 4.13 -22.09 -1.35
N GLN A 102 5.19 -22.54 -0.64
CA GLN A 102 5.43 -23.96 -0.39
C GLN A 102 4.46 -24.57 0.63
N GLY A 103 4.01 -23.78 1.62
CA GLY A 103 3.11 -24.27 2.67
C GLY A 103 1.61 -24.10 2.40
N THR A 104 1.22 -23.39 1.35
CA THR A 104 -0.17 -23.07 1.01
C THR A 104 -0.71 -23.98 -0.11
N GLN A 105 -2.00 -24.33 -0.05
CA GLN A 105 -2.64 -25.16 -1.08
C GLN A 105 -2.67 -24.44 -2.44
N GLU A 106 -2.75 -25.21 -3.52
CA GLU A 106 -2.59 -24.67 -4.87
C GLU A 106 -3.66 -23.62 -5.21
N GLU A 107 -4.91 -23.86 -4.80
CA GLU A 107 -6.05 -22.96 -5.02
C GLU A 107 -5.81 -21.60 -4.35
N ALA A 108 -5.45 -21.61 -3.06
CA ALA A 108 -5.16 -20.40 -2.30
C ALA A 108 -3.92 -19.66 -2.83
N ARG A 109 -2.92 -20.40 -3.34
CA ARG A 109 -1.72 -19.81 -3.96
C ARG A 109 -2.05 -19.03 -5.23
N ARG A 110 -3.05 -19.44 -6.01
CA ARG A 110 -3.47 -18.72 -7.24
C ARG A 110 -4.07 -17.35 -6.94
N GLU A 111 -4.52 -17.13 -5.71
CA GLU A 111 -5.07 -15.86 -5.24
C GLU A 111 -4.11 -15.06 -4.36
N LEU A 112 -2.84 -15.50 -4.24
CA LEU A 112 -1.81 -14.74 -3.55
C LEU A 112 -1.62 -13.36 -4.20
N HIS A 113 -1.74 -12.32 -3.39
CA HIS A 113 -1.70 -10.94 -3.84
C HIS A 113 -0.74 -10.11 -3.00
N VAL A 114 0.20 -9.40 -3.62
CA VAL A 114 1.04 -8.41 -2.94
C VAL A 114 0.56 -7.01 -3.31
N VAL A 115 0.29 -6.19 -2.30
CA VAL A 115 -0.13 -4.79 -2.42
C VAL A 115 0.97 -3.91 -1.84
N GLY A 116 1.67 -3.16 -2.68
CA GLY A 116 2.76 -2.30 -2.26
C GLY A 116 2.45 -0.83 -2.53
N PHE A 117 2.71 0.04 -1.55
CA PHE A 117 2.55 1.49 -1.69
C PHE A 117 3.90 2.22 -1.70
N SER A 118 4.09 3.19 -2.60
CA SER A 118 5.29 4.04 -2.62
C SER A 118 6.58 3.20 -2.74
N LEU A 119 7.53 3.32 -1.80
CA LEU A 119 8.70 2.42 -1.71
C LEU A 119 8.31 0.94 -1.52
N GLY A 120 7.18 0.66 -0.88
CA GLY A 120 6.65 -0.69 -0.72
C GLY A 120 6.26 -1.36 -2.03
N ALA A 121 5.87 -0.59 -3.06
CA ALA A 121 5.66 -1.11 -4.41
C ALA A 121 6.97 -1.59 -5.04
N GLN A 122 8.07 -0.85 -4.79
CA GLN A 122 9.40 -1.27 -5.23
C GLN A 122 9.88 -2.51 -4.48
N VAL A 123 9.63 -2.58 -3.17
CA VAL A 123 9.89 -3.79 -2.36
C VAL A 123 9.15 -5.00 -2.92
N ALA A 124 7.89 -4.84 -3.35
CA ALA A 124 7.10 -5.92 -3.95
C ALA A 124 7.71 -6.44 -5.26
N GLY A 125 8.11 -5.55 -6.18
CA GLY A 125 8.77 -5.93 -7.44
C GLY A 125 10.12 -6.62 -7.20
N ILE A 126 10.97 -6.01 -6.36
CA ILE A 126 12.27 -6.58 -5.97
C ILE A 126 12.13 -7.96 -5.33
N ALA A 127 11.11 -8.16 -4.48
CA ALA A 127 10.85 -9.46 -3.87
C ALA A 127 10.46 -10.51 -4.92
N ALA A 128 9.59 -10.13 -5.86
CA ALA A 128 9.11 -11.03 -6.90
C ALA A 128 10.26 -11.53 -7.81
N GLY A 129 11.20 -10.64 -8.17
CA GLY A 129 12.41 -10.99 -8.92
C GLY A 129 13.40 -11.89 -8.17
N GLN A 130 13.23 -12.05 -6.85
CA GLN A 130 14.10 -12.91 -6.02
C GLN A 130 13.48 -14.26 -5.65
N LEU A 131 12.20 -14.49 -5.98
CA LEU A 131 11.51 -15.74 -5.66
C LEU A 131 12.18 -16.94 -6.34
N GLN A 132 12.36 -18.01 -5.57
CA GLN A 132 12.93 -19.27 -6.06
C GLN A 132 11.84 -20.30 -6.40
N THR A 133 10.60 -20.08 -5.96
CA THR A 133 9.50 -21.05 -6.09
C THR A 133 8.68 -20.85 -7.36
N ALA A 134 7.81 -19.84 -7.38
CA ALA A 134 6.87 -19.57 -8.45
C ALA A 134 6.62 -18.08 -8.61
N LYS A 135 6.24 -17.69 -9.82
CA LYS A 135 5.83 -16.32 -10.13
C LYS A 135 4.59 -15.94 -9.31
N LEU A 136 4.57 -14.73 -8.76
CA LEU A 136 3.39 -14.22 -8.07
C LEU A 136 2.20 -14.12 -9.03
N PRO A 137 0.97 -14.46 -8.60
CA PRO A 137 -0.22 -14.25 -9.40
C PRO A 137 -0.49 -12.76 -9.66
N ARG A 138 -0.40 -11.94 -8.61
CA ARG A 138 -0.82 -10.53 -8.68
C ARG A 138 0.03 -9.62 -7.81
N ILE A 139 0.43 -8.48 -8.39
CA ILE A 139 0.91 -7.30 -7.68
C ILE A 139 -0.04 -6.13 -7.96
N THR A 140 -0.43 -5.41 -6.91
CA THR A 140 -1.02 -4.06 -7.03
C THR A 140 0.00 -3.06 -6.50
N ALA A 141 0.50 -2.19 -7.37
CA ALA A 141 1.39 -1.10 -7.03
C ALA A 141 0.61 0.20 -6.89
N LEU A 142 0.60 0.74 -5.68
CA LEU A 142 -0.09 1.97 -5.32
C LEU A 142 0.92 3.12 -5.37
N ASP A 143 0.81 3.94 -6.41
CA ASP A 143 1.66 5.09 -6.71
C ASP A 143 3.17 4.82 -6.46
N PRO A 144 3.78 3.88 -7.22
CA PRO A 144 5.13 3.38 -6.95
C PRO A 144 6.16 4.51 -6.97
N ALA A 145 7.07 4.53 -6.00
CA ALA A 145 8.03 5.61 -5.84
C ALA A 145 9.03 5.68 -7.02
N LYS A 146 9.15 6.85 -7.65
CA LYS A 146 10.06 7.13 -8.78
C LYS A 146 11.49 7.49 -8.36
N PRO A 147 11.72 8.40 -7.39
CA PRO A 147 13.07 8.86 -7.08
C PRO A 147 13.96 7.69 -6.64
N MET A 148 15.18 7.62 -7.17
CA MET A 148 16.14 6.50 -7.06
C MET A 148 15.83 5.24 -7.88
N PHE A 149 14.62 5.09 -8.44
CA PHE A 149 14.21 3.93 -9.24
C PHE A 149 14.08 4.24 -10.73
N ALA A 150 13.85 5.49 -11.13
CA ALA A 150 13.76 5.86 -12.56
C ALA A 150 15.03 5.53 -13.37
N ILE A 151 16.19 5.54 -12.70
CA ILE A 151 17.49 5.25 -13.31
C ILE A 151 17.88 3.76 -13.24
N LYS A 152 16.97 2.91 -12.72
CA LYS A 152 17.25 1.51 -12.45
C LYS A 152 16.79 0.62 -13.58
N ASP A 153 17.57 -0.42 -13.82
CA ASP A 153 17.19 -1.54 -14.68
C ASP A 153 15.95 -2.23 -14.11
N LYS A 154 15.22 -2.94 -14.99
CA LYS A 154 13.94 -3.56 -14.63
C LYS A 154 14.07 -4.57 -13.50
N GLU A 155 15.22 -5.20 -13.35
CA GLU A 155 15.51 -6.19 -12.31
C GLU A 155 15.73 -5.55 -10.92
N GLU A 156 15.93 -4.23 -10.85
CA GLU A 156 16.16 -3.48 -9.61
C GLU A 156 14.97 -2.60 -9.18
N ARG A 157 13.82 -2.72 -9.85
CA ARG A 157 12.60 -1.94 -9.58
C ARG A 157 11.35 -2.73 -9.98
N LEU A 158 10.18 -2.19 -9.66
CA LEU A 158 8.91 -2.71 -10.15
C LEU A 158 8.84 -2.67 -11.71
N ASP A 159 8.44 -3.78 -12.30
CA ASP A 159 8.12 -3.95 -13.73
C ASP A 159 6.92 -4.90 -13.92
N ALA A 160 6.27 -4.84 -15.09
CA ALA A 160 5.21 -5.75 -15.46
C ALA A 160 5.62 -7.22 -15.34
N GLY A 161 6.89 -7.53 -15.59
CA GLY A 161 7.48 -8.87 -15.50
C GLY A 161 7.44 -9.51 -14.12
N ASP A 162 7.20 -8.76 -13.04
CA ASP A 162 7.32 -9.25 -11.66
C ASP A 162 6.22 -10.23 -11.23
N ALA A 163 5.03 -10.15 -11.84
CA ALA A 163 3.91 -11.07 -11.55
C ALA A 163 3.22 -11.54 -12.83
N ALA A 164 2.30 -12.49 -12.72
CA ALA A 164 1.42 -12.86 -13.83
C ALA A 164 0.51 -11.67 -14.23
N PHE A 165 0.15 -10.83 -13.25
CA PHE A 165 -0.50 -9.55 -13.46
C PHE A 165 0.01 -8.48 -12.49
N VAL A 166 0.32 -7.31 -13.02
CA VAL A 166 0.78 -6.14 -12.25
C VAL A 166 -0.15 -4.99 -12.64
N GLN A 167 -0.97 -4.52 -11.71
CA GLN A 167 -1.68 -3.26 -11.90
C GLN A 167 -0.97 -2.14 -11.15
N VAL A 168 -1.02 -0.94 -11.71
CA VAL A 168 -0.46 0.26 -11.08
C VAL A 168 -1.55 1.32 -10.99
N ILE A 169 -1.68 1.96 -9.83
CA ILE A 169 -2.57 3.10 -9.64
C ILE A 169 -1.72 4.33 -9.40
N HIS A 170 -1.72 5.24 -10.37
CA HIS A 170 -0.95 6.47 -10.35
C HIS A 170 -1.79 7.64 -9.84
N THR A 171 -1.31 8.36 -8.82
CA THR A 171 -2.00 9.52 -8.25
C THR A 171 -1.08 10.71 -7.99
N ALA A 172 0.25 10.53 -8.03
CA ALA A 172 1.24 11.61 -8.02
C ALA A 172 2.37 11.40 -9.05
N SER A 173 2.01 10.96 -10.26
CA SER A 173 2.90 10.80 -11.41
C SER A 173 3.71 12.05 -11.74
N GLY A 174 4.92 11.84 -12.27
CA GLY A 174 5.83 12.91 -12.69
C GLY A 174 6.70 13.46 -11.56
N PHE A 175 6.26 13.35 -10.31
CA PHE A 175 7.00 13.78 -9.12
C PHE A 175 7.38 12.60 -8.24
N LEU A 176 6.44 12.13 -7.41
CA LEU A 176 6.68 11.02 -6.48
C LEU A 176 6.54 9.66 -7.17
N SER A 177 5.69 9.55 -8.19
CA SER A 177 5.50 8.32 -8.96
C SER A 177 5.92 8.45 -10.43
N PHE A 178 6.02 7.30 -11.10
CA PHE A 178 6.33 7.20 -12.52
C PHE A 178 5.22 7.84 -13.35
N LEU A 179 5.60 8.53 -14.42
CA LEU A 179 4.66 8.98 -15.45
C LEU A 179 4.42 7.86 -16.46
N GLU A 180 5.51 7.21 -16.89
CA GLU A 180 5.47 6.07 -17.78
C GLU A 180 4.86 4.83 -17.11
N PRO A 181 4.20 3.95 -17.89
CA PRO A 181 3.65 2.71 -17.37
C PRO A 181 4.76 1.78 -16.89
N VAL A 182 4.55 1.17 -15.73
CA VAL A 182 5.47 0.20 -15.11
C VAL A 182 4.79 -1.13 -14.79
N GLY A 183 3.51 -1.29 -15.14
CA GLY A 183 2.76 -2.53 -14.99
C GLY A 183 2.27 -3.12 -16.29
N HIS A 184 1.38 -4.10 -16.14
CA HIS A 184 0.58 -4.62 -17.25
C HIS A 184 -0.56 -3.65 -17.56
N ALA A 185 -1.25 -3.18 -16.52
CA ALA A 185 -2.32 -2.19 -16.61
C ALA A 185 -2.04 -1.03 -15.66
N ASP A 186 -1.93 0.17 -16.21
CA ASP A 186 -1.56 1.38 -15.48
C ASP A 186 -2.76 2.32 -15.48
N PHE A 187 -3.29 2.61 -14.30
CA PHE A 187 -4.50 3.41 -14.08
C PHE A 187 -4.11 4.81 -13.62
N TYR A 188 -4.67 5.82 -14.27
CA TYR A 188 -4.36 7.24 -14.06
C TYR A 188 -5.64 8.02 -13.68
N PRO A 189 -6.17 7.85 -12.46
CA PRO A 189 -7.27 8.67 -11.96
C PRO A 189 -6.90 10.16 -12.00
N ASN A 190 -7.76 10.96 -12.64
CA ASN A 190 -7.63 12.41 -12.73
C ASN A 190 -6.28 12.85 -13.33
N SER A 191 -5.85 12.22 -14.43
CA SER A 191 -4.53 12.32 -15.09
C SER A 191 -3.40 11.52 -14.43
N GLY A 192 -3.63 11.02 -13.21
CA GLY A 192 -2.64 10.34 -12.38
C GLY A 192 -1.59 11.26 -11.75
N MET A 193 -1.64 12.57 -12.03
CA MET A 193 -0.76 13.57 -11.43
C MET A 193 -1.43 14.21 -10.21
N ALA A 194 -0.60 14.83 -9.35
CA ALA A 194 -1.10 15.75 -8.33
C ALA A 194 -1.53 17.08 -8.99
N PRO A 195 -2.56 17.76 -8.49
CA PRO A 195 -3.40 17.38 -7.36
C PRO A 195 -4.50 16.36 -7.74
N GLN A 196 -4.73 15.38 -6.87
CA GLN A 196 -5.98 14.61 -6.89
C GLN A 196 -7.14 15.46 -6.34
N PRO A 197 -8.40 15.26 -6.80
CA PRO A 197 -9.53 16.14 -6.45
C PRO A 197 -9.81 16.29 -4.95
N ALA A 198 -9.48 15.27 -4.15
CA ALA A 198 -9.68 15.28 -2.70
C ALA A 198 -8.56 15.97 -1.91
N CYS A 199 -7.51 16.45 -2.60
CA CYS A 199 -6.30 16.97 -2.00
C CYS A 199 -6.17 18.47 -2.24
N SER A 200 -5.92 19.21 -1.16
CA SER A 200 -5.73 20.67 -1.17
C SER A 200 -4.76 21.09 -0.06
N GLY A 201 -4.19 22.29 -0.16
CA GLY A 201 -3.28 22.85 0.85
C GLY A 201 -1.81 22.48 0.61
N GLU A 202 -0.98 22.67 1.64
CA GLU A 202 0.49 22.54 1.54
C GLU A 202 0.96 21.10 1.31
N ASP A 203 0.23 20.11 1.81
CA ASP A 203 0.55 18.68 1.68
C ASP A 203 -0.06 18.02 0.43
N VAL A 204 -0.48 18.80 -0.57
CA VAL A 204 -1.24 18.31 -1.73
C VAL A 204 -0.56 17.16 -2.47
N LEU A 205 0.78 17.17 -2.55
CA LEU A 205 1.56 16.12 -3.20
C LEU A 205 1.54 14.82 -2.40
N VAL A 206 1.72 14.89 -1.07
CA VAL A 206 1.70 13.72 -0.17
C VAL A 206 0.27 13.17 -0.03
N CYS A 207 -0.73 14.04 0.04
CA CYS A 207 -2.12 13.65 -0.02
C CYS A 207 -2.43 12.89 -1.31
N SER A 208 -2.04 13.45 -2.46
CA SER A 208 -2.27 12.83 -3.78
C SER A 208 -1.58 11.47 -3.86
N HIS A 209 -0.35 11.35 -3.37
CA HIS A 209 0.37 10.08 -3.29
C HIS A 209 -0.42 9.00 -2.52
N ARG A 210 -0.96 9.35 -1.35
CA ARG A 210 -1.74 8.44 -0.50
C ARG A 210 -3.13 8.09 -1.08
N MET A 211 -3.66 8.87 -2.02
CA MET A 211 -4.97 8.58 -2.61
C MET A 211 -5.02 7.27 -3.39
N ALA A 212 -3.89 6.76 -3.90
CA ALA A 212 -3.85 5.43 -4.51
C ALA A 212 -4.31 4.34 -3.52
N CYS A 213 -3.89 4.41 -2.25
CA CYS A 213 -4.34 3.50 -1.20
C CYS A 213 -5.84 3.66 -0.91
N THR A 214 -6.32 4.89 -0.85
CA THR A 214 -7.74 5.19 -0.59
C THR A 214 -8.64 4.68 -1.71
N TYR A 215 -8.30 4.92 -2.98
CA TYR A 215 -9.07 4.42 -4.12
C TYR A 215 -9.04 2.89 -4.19
N PHE A 216 -7.87 2.28 -3.93
CA PHE A 216 -7.78 0.82 -3.89
C PHE A 216 -8.63 0.22 -2.77
N ALA A 217 -8.57 0.76 -1.55
CA ALA A 217 -9.40 0.32 -0.44
C ALA A 217 -10.90 0.48 -0.75
N GLU A 218 -11.34 1.62 -1.31
CA GLU A 218 -12.73 1.79 -1.73
C GLU A 218 -13.14 0.77 -2.80
N SER A 219 -12.24 0.40 -3.73
CA SER A 219 -12.54 -0.58 -4.77
C SER A 219 -12.80 -1.99 -4.23
N LEU A 220 -12.25 -2.33 -3.05
CA LEU A 220 -12.54 -3.59 -2.36
C LEU A 220 -13.97 -3.56 -1.78
N TYR A 221 -14.35 -2.46 -1.11
CA TYR A 221 -15.72 -2.29 -0.58
C TYR A 221 -16.77 -2.14 -1.70
N ARG A 222 -16.39 -1.50 -2.81
CA ARG A 222 -17.30 -1.13 -3.89
C ARG A 222 -16.71 -1.58 -5.23
N PRO A 223 -16.86 -2.86 -5.60
CA PRO A 223 -16.11 -3.43 -6.73
C PRO A 223 -16.37 -2.79 -8.10
N LEU A 224 -17.49 -2.05 -8.26
CA LEU A 224 -17.85 -1.37 -9.51
C LEU A 224 -17.59 0.14 -9.50
N SER A 225 -16.93 0.69 -8.47
CA SER A 225 -16.86 2.14 -8.26
C SER A 225 -15.89 2.87 -9.20
N PHE A 226 -14.90 2.18 -9.76
CA PHE A 226 -13.84 2.81 -10.57
C PHE A 226 -13.76 2.26 -12.01
N PRO A 227 -14.78 2.48 -12.86
CA PRO A 227 -14.66 2.19 -14.29
C PRO A 227 -13.58 3.09 -14.92
N ALA A 228 -12.68 2.48 -15.68
CA ALA A 228 -11.57 3.15 -16.33
C ALA A 228 -11.50 2.76 -17.80
N THR A 229 -11.19 3.73 -18.66
CA THR A 229 -11.23 3.59 -20.11
C THR A 229 -9.82 3.50 -20.66
N LEU A 230 -9.55 2.49 -21.49
CA LEU A 230 -8.28 2.35 -22.20
C LEU A 230 -8.07 3.55 -23.12
N CYS A 231 -6.97 4.26 -22.96
CA CYS A 231 -6.66 5.42 -23.77
C CYS A 231 -5.14 5.63 -23.84
N ASP A 232 -4.67 6.37 -24.83
CA ASP A 232 -3.24 6.66 -25.02
C ASP A 232 -2.76 7.88 -24.22
N SER A 233 -3.66 8.79 -23.82
CA SER A 233 -3.34 9.98 -23.04
C SER A 233 -4.55 10.51 -22.26
N TRP A 234 -4.27 11.30 -21.22
CA TRP A 234 -5.31 12.00 -20.47
C TRP A 234 -6.08 13.01 -21.31
N ASP A 235 -5.43 13.69 -22.25
CA ASP A 235 -6.07 14.69 -23.10
C ASP A 235 -7.06 14.05 -24.09
N ASN A 236 -6.71 12.90 -24.67
CA ASN A 236 -7.64 12.12 -25.50
C ASN A 236 -8.80 11.56 -24.68
N TYR A 237 -8.54 11.09 -23.46
CA TYR A 237 -9.61 10.67 -22.55
C TYR A 237 -10.55 11.83 -22.22
N LYS A 238 -10.01 13.02 -21.88
CA LYS A 238 -10.79 14.20 -21.49
C LYS A 238 -11.61 14.77 -22.65
N SER A 239 -11.14 14.63 -23.89
CA SER A 239 -11.83 15.11 -25.09
C SER A 239 -12.87 14.12 -25.65
N GLY A 240 -13.01 12.93 -25.05
CA GLY A 240 -13.96 11.91 -25.50
C GLY A 240 -13.46 11.06 -26.67
N ASN A 241 -12.19 11.20 -27.07
CA ASN A 241 -11.61 10.45 -28.20
C ASN A 241 -11.48 8.95 -27.93
N CYS A 242 -11.66 8.53 -26.67
CA CYS A 242 -11.55 7.14 -26.22
C CYS A 242 -12.88 6.54 -25.73
N ASP A 243 -14.02 7.22 -25.90
CA ASP A 243 -15.31 6.81 -25.32
C ASP A 243 -15.80 5.41 -25.78
N GLY A 244 -15.39 4.98 -26.97
CA GLY A 244 -15.69 3.65 -27.52
C GLY A 244 -14.66 2.56 -27.16
N ASN A 245 -13.60 2.89 -26.45
CA ASN A 245 -12.54 1.94 -26.11
C ASN A 245 -12.95 0.99 -24.98
N THR A 246 -12.18 -0.08 -24.82
CA THR A 246 -12.34 -1.05 -23.74
C THR A 246 -12.38 -0.37 -22.38
N GLN A 247 -13.41 -0.68 -21.59
CA GLN A 247 -13.53 -0.29 -20.20
C GLN A 247 -13.25 -1.47 -19.28
N VAL A 248 -12.49 -1.22 -18.22
CA VAL A 248 -12.21 -2.18 -17.16
C VAL A 248 -12.32 -1.49 -15.80
N LEU A 249 -12.36 -2.25 -14.72
CA LEU A 249 -12.39 -1.69 -13.37
C LEU A 249 -10.96 -1.47 -12.86
N MET A 250 -10.69 -0.32 -12.27
CA MET A 250 -9.47 -0.10 -11.48
C MET A 250 -9.61 -0.75 -10.11
N GLY A 251 -8.51 -1.29 -9.56
CA GLY A 251 -8.46 -1.80 -8.20
C GLY A 251 -8.80 -3.28 -8.08
N ALA A 252 -9.60 -3.66 -7.07
CA ALA A 252 -9.87 -5.05 -6.70
C ALA A 252 -10.29 -5.94 -7.89
N ASN A 253 -11.22 -5.45 -8.70
CA ASN A 253 -11.79 -6.16 -9.85
C ASN A 253 -11.10 -5.88 -11.19
N ALA A 254 -9.87 -5.34 -11.19
CA ALA A 254 -9.11 -5.22 -12.43
C ALA A 254 -8.89 -6.60 -13.07
N PRO A 255 -9.31 -6.80 -14.33
CA PRO A 255 -9.19 -8.10 -14.97
C PRO A 255 -7.72 -8.40 -15.25
N LEU A 256 -7.30 -9.65 -15.00
CA LEU A 256 -5.91 -10.08 -15.16
C LEU A 256 -5.41 -9.97 -16.61
N SER A 257 -6.33 -9.84 -17.58
CA SER A 257 -6.05 -9.62 -19.00
C SER A 257 -5.92 -8.14 -19.38
N ALA A 258 -6.21 -7.18 -18.48
CA ALA A 258 -6.10 -5.76 -18.77
C ALA A 258 -4.66 -5.40 -19.17
N ARG A 259 -4.50 -4.69 -20.29
CA ARG A 259 -3.20 -4.20 -20.75
C ARG A 259 -3.29 -2.76 -21.22
N GLY A 260 -2.30 -1.94 -20.89
CA GLY A 260 -2.18 -0.56 -21.34
C GLY A 260 -2.57 0.49 -20.29
N LYS A 261 -2.76 1.73 -20.76
CA LYS A 261 -3.04 2.89 -19.92
C LYS A 261 -4.54 3.14 -19.83
N PHE A 262 -5.06 3.22 -18.61
CA PHE A 262 -6.46 3.42 -18.34
C PHE A 262 -6.67 4.74 -17.60
N TYR A 263 -7.67 5.51 -18.01
CA TYR A 263 -7.97 6.80 -17.42
C TYR A 263 -9.39 6.82 -16.87
N LEU A 264 -9.57 7.56 -15.79
CA LEU A 264 -10.84 7.70 -15.09
C LEU A 264 -10.89 9.02 -14.31
N ARG A 265 -12.09 9.42 -13.90
CA ARG A 265 -12.32 10.53 -12.97
C ARG A 265 -12.78 10.00 -11.62
N THR A 266 -12.45 10.72 -10.57
CA THR A 266 -12.98 10.48 -9.21
C THR A 266 -13.58 11.76 -8.64
N SER A 267 -14.44 11.61 -7.64
CA SER A 267 -14.98 12.71 -6.86
C SER A 267 -13.92 13.30 -5.91
N SER A 268 -14.17 14.50 -5.39
CA SER A 268 -13.33 15.15 -4.36
C SER A 268 -13.65 14.72 -2.93
N ALA A 269 -14.73 13.97 -2.74
CA ALA A 269 -15.13 13.42 -1.44
C ALA A 269 -15.59 11.96 -1.62
N ALA A 270 -15.54 11.19 -0.54
CA ALA A 270 -16.01 9.82 -0.54
C ALA A 270 -17.56 9.76 -0.67
N PRO A 271 -18.12 8.74 -1.35
CA PRO A 271 -17.40 7.76 -2.17
C PRO A 271 -16.75 8.41 -3.39
N TYR A 272 -15.48 8.09 -3.61
CA TYR A 272 -14.66 8.73 -4.64
C TYR A 272 -14.97 8.17 -6.03
N GLY A 273 -15.30 6.88 -6.14
CA GLY A 273 -15.60 6.25 -7.41
C GLY A 273 -16.94 6.71 -7.99
N GLN A 274 -17.01 6.81 -9.32
CA GLN A 274 -18.16 7.33 -10.06
C GLN A 274 -18.95 6.25 -10.84
N GLY A 275 -18.64 4.97 -10.64
CA GLY A 275 -19.32 3.86 -11.33
C GLY A 275 -20.75 3.57 -10.85
N ASN A 276 -21.49 2.78 -11.63
CA ASN A 276 -22.97 2.64 -11.57
C ASN A 276 -23.58 2.01 -10.30
N ASN A 277 -22.81 1.71 -9.26
CA ASN A 277 -23.34 1.30 -7.94
C ASN A 277 -23.04 2.35 -6.86
N THR A 278 -23.13 3.64 -7.18
CA THR A 278 -23.05 4.71 -6.15
C THR A 278 -24.22 4.67 -5.16
N LYS A 279 -25.34 3.99 -5.50
CA LYS A 279 -26.49 3.76 -4.61
C LYS A 279 -26.55 2.31 -4.16
N THR A 280 -26.30 2.09 -2.86
CA THR A 280 -26.71 0.92 -2.05
C THR A 280 -26.54 -0.46 -2.71
N ALA A 281 -25.35 -1.07 -2.56
CA ALA A 281 -25.29 -2.52 -2.49
C ALA A 281 -25.61 -2.92 -1.04
N GLU A 282 -26.72 -3.63 -0.82
CA GLU A 282 -26.96 -4.32 0.44
C GLU A 282 -25.84 -5.36 0.64
N PHE A 283 -25.22 -5.30 1.82
CA PHE A 283 -24.09 -6.13 2.20
C PHE A 283 -24.51 -7.61 2.33
N PRO A 284 -23.71 -8.56 1.82
CA PRO A 284 -23.87 -9.97 2.16
C PRO A 284 -23.78 -10.12 3.69
N THR A 285 -24.79 -10.76 4.28
CA THR A 285 -25.00 -10.91 5.73
C THR A 285 -23.99 -11.81 6.46
N THR A 286 -22.91 -12.22 5.80
CA THR A 286 -21.83 -13.02 6.40
C THR A 286 -20.56 -12.18 6.52
N LEU A 287 -20.61 -11.18 7.38
CA LEU A 287 -19.47 -10.33 7.75
C LEU A 287 -18.61 -11.01 8.83
N SER A 288 -17.32 -10.71 8.82
CA SER A 288 -16.43 -10.98 9.96
C SER A 288 -17.02 -10.38 11.24
N SER A 289 -17.10 -11.16 12.32
CA SER A 289 -17.73 -10.76 13.59
C SER A 289 -17.07 -9.55 14.28
N ASN A 290 -15.93 -9.09 13.76
CA ASN A 290 -15.14 -8.00 14.32
C ASN A 290 -15.26 -6.66 13.57
N CYS A 291 -16.00 -6.60 12.45
CA CYS A 291 -16.23 -5.37 11.71
C CYS A 291 -17.72 -5.00 11.75
N SER A 292 -18.03 -3.75 12.12
CA SER A 292 -19.42 -3.32 12.34
C SER A 292 -20.24 -3.30 11.05
N GLN A 293 -21.50 -3.74 11.14
CA GLN A 293 -22.41 -3.96 10.00
C GLN A 293 -22.98 -2.67 9.35
N ASN A 294 -22.67 -1.48 9.87
CA ASN A 294 -23.29 -0.22 9.45
C ASN A 294 -22.31 0.72 8.74
N MET A 295 -21.68 0.29 7.65
CA MET A 295 -20.95 1.21 6.77
C MET A 295 -21.56 1.25 5.37
N THR A 296 -22.71 1.91 5.25
CA THR A 296 -23.24 2.33 3.95
C THR A 296 -22.34 3.35 3.25
N ASP A 297 -21.42 3.99 3.98
CA ASP A 297 -20.49 5.00 3.49
C ASP A 297 -19.04 4.63 3.85
N PHE A 298 -18.21 4.29 2.86
CA PHE A 298 -16.76 4.25 3.03
C PHE A 298 -16.28 5.65 3.45
N LYS A 299 -15.85 5.80 4.70
CA LYS A 299 -15.20 7.01 5.20
C LYS A 299 -13.71 6.74 5.29
N ALA A 300 -12.94 7.41 4.45
CA ALA A 300 -11.48 7.27 4.40
C ALA A 300 -10.79 7.60 5.75
N ASP A 301 -11.49 8.26 6.68
CA ASP A 301 -10.95 8.74 7.96
C ASP A 301 -11.26 7.84 9.17
N THR A 302 -12.08 6.79 9.02
CA THR A 302 -12.47 5.93 10.14
C THR A 302 -12.32 4.46 9.77
N SER A 303 -11.64 3.68 10.62
CA SER A 303 -11.63 2.22 10.49
C SER A 303 -13.04 1.66 10.78
N PRO A 304 -13.60 0.80 9.89
CA PRO A 304 -14.83 0.04 10.14
C PRO A 304 -14.70 -0.99 11.25
N CYS A 305 -13.46 -1.41 11.52
CA CYS A 305 -13.16 -2.57 12.34
C CYS A 305 -12.64 -2.06 13.69
N THR A 306 -13.33 -2.41 14.78
CA THR A 306 -12.97 -1.94 16.11
C THR A 306 -11.68 -2.60 16.58
N GLU A 307 -10.72 -1.81 17.07
CA GLU A 307 -9.44 -2.29 17.61
C GLU A 307 -9.58 -3.08 18.93
N THR A 308 -10.78 -3.39 19.40
CA THR A 308 -11.03 -4.13 20.67
C THR A 308 -10.61 -5.61 20.63
N GLY A 309 -9.92 -6.04 19.57
CA GLY A 309 -9.12 -7.26 19.54
C GLY A 309 -7.68 -7.01 20.03
N PRO A 310 -6.76 -7.97 19.91
CA PRO A 310 -5.36 -7.89 20.40
C PRO A 310 -4.47 -6.89 19.62
N TRP A 311 -5.06 -5.84 19.08
CA TRP A 311 -4.42 -4.75 18.33
C TRP A 311 -3.94 -3.61 19.25
N THR A 312 -4.06 -3.73 20.57
CA THR A 312 -3.53 -2.75 21.52
C THR A 312 -2.02 -2.90 21.67
N THR A 313 -1.25 -2.19 20.85
CA THR A 313 0.17 -1.97 21.15
C THR A 313 0.31 -1.15 22.43
N VAL A 314 0.82 -1.77 23.48
CA VAL A 314 1.41 -1.04 24.62
C VAL A 314 2.72 -0.46 24.12
N HIS A 315 2.80 0.87 23.99
CA HIS A 315 4.09 1.53 23.90
C HIS A 315 4.88 1.20 25.17
N HIS A 316 5.89 0.34 25.10
CA HIS A 316 6.91 0.31 26.13
C HIS A 316 7.60 1.67 26.11
N SER A 317 7.17 2.55 27.02
CA SER A 317 8.01 3.62 27.51
C SER A 317 9.30 2.98 27.97
N VAL A 318 10.38 3.17 27.21
CA VAL A 318 11.72 2.83 27.66
C VAL A 318 11.94 3.63 28.93
N THR A 319 11.86 2.95 30.08
CA THR A 319 12.37 3.45 31.34
C THR A 319 13.81 3.87 31.10
N LYS A 320 14.12 5.14 31.40
CA LYS A 320 15.48 5.66 31.41
C LYS A 320 16.37 4.75 32.26
N THR A 321 17.05 3.80 31.64
CA THR A 321 18.26 3.22 32.23
C THR A 321 19.39 4.16 31.85
N GLU A 322 19.97 4.79 32.87
CA GLU A 322 21.12 5.67 32.75
C GLU A 322 22.25 4.98 31.96
N PRO A 323 22.92 5.68 31.02
CA PRO A 323 24.18 5.21 30.48
C PRO A 323 25.26 5.27 31.58
N PRO A 324 26.23 4.35 31.60
CA PRO A 324 27.36 4.43 32.51
C PRO A 324 28.12 5.75 32.32
N SER A 325 28.47 6.36 33.45
CA SER A 325 29.14 7.65 33.58
C SER A 325 30.41 7.76 32.72
N VAL A 326 30.43 8.74 31.81
CA VAL A 326 31.66 9.34 31.29
C VAL A 326 31.70 10.77 31.80
N GLU A 327 32.86 11.13 32.35
CA GLU A 327 33.14 12.37 33.07
C GLU A 327 32.70 13.63 32.33
N SER A 328 32.14 14.54 33.14
CA SER A 328 31.64 15.85 32.79
C SER A 328 32.74 16.82 32.35
N HIS A 329 32.51 17.54 31.25
CA HIS A 329 32.83 18.97 31.18
C HIS A 329 31.57 19.77 30.86
N ASN A 330 31.21 20.63 31.81
CA ASN A 330 30.11 21.57 31.77
C ASN A 330 30.21 22.55 30.59
N ASN A 331 29.08 22.87 29.97
CA ASN A 331 28.55 24.24 29.93
C ASN A 331 27.05 24.26 29.53
N THR A 332 26.25 24.62 30.53
CA THR A 332 25.01 25.43 30.56
C THR A 332 24.12 25.62 29.32
N GLU A 333 22.84 25.29 29.56
CA GLU A 333 21.56 25.97 29.17
C GLU A 333 21.18 26.03 27.68
N GLY A 334 19.94 25.72 27.25
CA GLY A 334 18.68 25.58 27.97
C GLY A 334 17.62 24.79 27.18
N SER A 335 16.57 24.44 27.92
CA SER A 335 15.43 23.61 27.56
C SER A 335 14.57 24.20 26.43
N ALA A 336 14.26 23.40 25.41
CA ALA A 336 13.08 23.59 24.58
C ALA A 336 12.44 22.24 24.23
N ARG A 337 11.16 22.14 24.59
CA ARG A 337 10.20 21.07 24.33
C ARG A 337 10.06 20.88 22.81
N VAL A 338 10.37 19.71 22.27
CA VAL A 338 10.14 19.38 20.85
C VAL A 338 8.78 18.70 20.75
N ASP A 339 7.75 19.49 20.44
CA ASP A 339 6.48 19.00 19.95
C ASP A 339 6.66 18.33 18.58
N ARG A 340 5.91 17.24 18.35
CA ARG A 340 5.83 16.51 17.08
C ARG A 340 5.30 17.44 15.97
N GLN A 341 6.18 18.11 15.26
CA GLN A 341 5.93 18.63 13.91
C GLN A 341 6.94 18.01 12.95
N LEU A 342 6.55 16.88 12.35
CA LEU A 342 7.31 16.20 11.29
C LEU A 342 6.37 16.02 10.09
N THR A 343 6.07 17.13 9.40
CA THR A 343 5.42 17.11 8.09
C THR A 343 6.17 17.94 7.03
N ALA A 344 6.93 18.98 7.44
CA ALA A 344 7.61 19.85 6.47
C ALA A 344 9.03 19.39 6.03
N VAL A 345 9.77 18.66 6.87
CA VAL A 345 11.21 18.39 6.64
C VAL A 345 11.44 17.31 5.56
N GLY A 346 10.57 16.30 5.45
CA GLY A 346 10.69 15.25 4.43
C GLY A 346 10.42 15.74 3.01
N ILE A 347 9.56 16.75 2.85
CA ILE A 347 9.19 17.36 1.57
C ILE A 347 10.37 18.18 1.02
N SER A 348 11.04 18.96 1.86
CA SER A 348 12.18 19.81 1.46
C SER A 348 13.36 19.01 0.90
N VAL A 349 13.65 17.83 1.47
CA VAL A 349 14.72 16.95 0.96
C VAL A 349 14.34 16.32 -0.38
N ILE A 350 13.09 15.87 -0.57
CA ILE A 350 12.64 15.29 -1.85
C ILE A 350 12.56 16.36 -2.95
N LEU A 351 12.08 17.57 -2.65
CA LEU A 351 12.02 18.69 -3.60
C LEU A 351 13.39 19.25 -4.00
N SER A 352 14.36 19.24 -3.07
CA SER A 352 15.72 19.73 -3.36
C SER A 352 16.41 18.94 -4.48
N PHE A 353 16.05 17.67 -4.69
CA PHE A 353 16.63 16.82 -5.73
C PHE A 353 15.86 16.82 -7.06
N VAL A 354 14.55 17.14 -7.07
CA VAL A 354 13.78 17.29 -8.33
C VAL A 354 14.31 18.47 -9.15
N LEU A 355 14.92 19.46 -8.52
CA LEU A 355 15.54 20.61 -9.20
C LEU A 355 16.98 20.37 -9.68
N LEU A 356 17.58 19.20 -9.39
CA LEU A 356 18.98 18.88 -9.71
C LEU A 356 19.15 17.67 -10.65
N SER A 357 18.08 17.16 -11.26
CA SER A 357 18.11 16.03 -12.21
C SER A 357 17.58 16.40 -13.58
#